data_AF-A0A950A3H2-F1
#
_entry.id   AF-A0A950A3H2-F1
#
_cell.length_a   1.000
_cell.length_b   1.000
_cell.length_c   1.000
_cell.angle_alpha   90.00
_cell.angle_beta   90.00
_cell.angle_gamma   90.00
#
_symmetry.space_group_name_H-M   'P 1'
#
loop_
_entity.id
_entity.type
_entity.pdbx_description
1 polymer ?
#
loop_
_entity_poly.entity_id
_entity_poly.type
_entity_poly.pdbx_seq_one_letter_code
_entity_poly.pdbx_strand_id
1 'polypeptide(L)'
;MGQRVGHHTISQAEWEKLSQDSDFQELYKEKVRTIVPLTIFFIVYYFALPVSVGYFPTVMETKVIGDINIAYLFALSEFAMTWIVTAIYVNLAKRWDVE
;
A
#
# COMPACT_ATOMS: atom_id res chain seq x y z
N MET A 1 23.80 -15.04 36.86
CA MET A 1 24.21 -15.36 35.47
C MET A 1 23.12 -14.86 34.53
N GLY A 2 23.25 -13.63 34.03
CA GLY A 2 22.32 -13.07 33.04
C GLY A 2 23.02 -13.00 31.70
N GLN A 3 22.60 -13.81 30.73
CA GLN A 3 23.03 -13.65 29.35
C GLN A 3 22.52 -12.30 28.86
N ARG A 4 23.45 -11.36 28.64
CA ARG A 4 23.17 -10.12 27.92
C ARG A 4 22.89 -10.51 26.48
N VAL A 5 21.63 -10.43 26.08
CA VAL A 5 21.22 -10.49 24.68
C VAL A 5 21.93 -9.35 23.97
N GLY A 6 22.99 -9.66 23.23
CA GLY A 6 23.70 -8.68 22.41
C GLY A 6 22.76 -8.20 21.31
N HIS A 7 22.56 -6.89 21.21
CA HIS A 7 21.92 -6.29 20.05
C HIS A 7 22.82 -6.61 18.83
N HIS A 8 22.49 -7.67 18.08
CA HIS A 8 23.14 -7.95 16.80
C HIS A 8 22.71 -6.88 15.80
N THR A 9 23.39 -5.74 15.81
CA THR A 9 23.33 -4.77 14.71
C THR A 9 24.09 -5.38 13.54
N ILE A 10 23.36 -5.98 12.60
CA ILE A 10 23.94 -6.51 11.35
C ILE A 10 24.76 -5.40 10.70
N SER A 11 26.06 -5.63 10.51
CA SER A 11 26.94 -4.65 9.86
C SER A 11 26.55 -4.50 8.38
N GLN A 12 26.85 -3.35 7.76
CA GLN A 12 26.52 -3.16 6.33
C GLN A 12 27.12 -4.26 5.43
N ALA A 13 28.33 -4.74 5.74
CA ALA A 13 28.98 -5.81 4.98
C ALA A 13 28.27 -7.17 5.14
N GLU A 14 27.66 -7.44 6.30
CA GLU A 14 26.85 -8.64 6.52
C GLU A 14 25.48 -8.53 5.82
N TRP A 15 24.86 -7.35 5.81
CA TRP A 15 23.66 -7.05 5.02
C TRP A 15 23.90 -7.22 3.52
N GLU A 16 25.04 -6.76 3.03
CA GLU A 16 25.41 -6.86 1.62
C GLU A 16 25.59 -8.32 1.21
N LYS A 17 26.17 -9.16 2.08
CA LYS A 17 26.23 -10.62 1.87
C LYS A 17 24.85 -11.29 1.90
N LEU A 18 23.99 -10.94 2.86
CA LEU A 18 22.64 -11.50 2.94
C LEU A 18 21.76 -11.08 1.76
N SER A 19 21.91 -9.84 1.29
CA SER A 19 21.14 -9.33 0.14
C SER A 19 21.64 -9.89 -1.19
N GLN A 20 22.84 -10.46 -1.26
CA GLN A 20 23.36 -11.21 -2.40
C GLN A 20 22.86 -12.66 -2.43
N ASP A 21 22.23 -13.13 -1.37
CA ASP A 21 21.65 -14.47 -1.31
C ASP A 21 20.46 -14.59 -2.28
N SER A 22 20.46 -15.63 -3.11
CA SER A 22 19.44 -15.85 -4.14
C SER A 22 18.05 -16.01 -3.55
N ASP A 23 17.98 -16.67 -2.40
CA ASP A 23 16.71 -17.00 -1.74
C ASP A 23 16.07 -15.72 -1.18
N PHE A 24 16.88 -14.81 -0.63
CA PHE A 24 16.41 -13.52 -0.14
C PHE A 24 15.89 -12.62 -1.27
N GLN A 25 16.58 -12.62 -2.41
CA GLN A 25 16.16 -11.85 -3.59
C GLN A 25 14.85 -12.37 -4.19
N GLU A 26 14.62 -13.68 -4.17
CA GLU A 26 13.38 -14.29 -4.67
C GLU A 26 12.19 -13.90 -3.78
N LEU A 27 12.31 -14.05 -2.46
CA LEU A 27 11.31 -13.60 -1.48
C LEU A 27 11.01 -12.10 -1.59
N TYR A 28 12.06 -11.28 -1.72
CA TYR A 28 11.90 -9.84 -1.89
C TYR A 28 11.15 -9.48 -3.19
N LYS A 29 11.47 -10.15 -4.31
CA LYS A 29 10.77 -9.94 -5.57
C LYS A 29 9.30 -10.29 -5.49
N GLU A 30 8.93 -11.38 -4.81
CA GLU A 30 7.53 -11.75 -4.63
C GLU A 30 6.76 -10.72 -3.79
N LYS A 31 7.39 -10.22 -2.71
CA LYS A 31 6.85 -9.16 -1.88
C LYS A 31 6.60 -7.87 -2.69
N VAL A 32 7.60 -7.42 -3.43
CA VAL A 32 7.52 -6.20 -4.25
C VAL A 32 6.51 -6.37 -5.39
N ARG A 33 6.49 -7.52 -6.07
CA ARG A 33 5.53 -7.81 -7.16
C ARG A 33 4.08 -7.73 -6.70
N THR A 34 3.82 -7.96 -5.42
CA THR A 34 2.47 -7.89 -4.87
C THR A 34 2.11 -6.49 -4.35
N ILE A 35 3.05 -5.79 -3.71
CA ILE A 35 2.79 -4.45 -3.13
C ILE A 35 2.78 -3.36 -4.20
N VAL A 36 3.68 -3.41 -5.18
CA VAL A 36 3.83 -2.35 -6.20
C VAL A 36 2.54 -2.10 -6.98
N PRO A 37 1.82 -3.10 -7.50
CA PRO A 37 0.55 -2.88 -8.18
C PRO A 37 -0.51 -2.23 -7.28
N LEU A 38 -0.59 -2.62 -6.00
CA LEU A 38 -1.50 -2.01 -5.02
C LEU A 38 -1.17 -0.54 -4.79
N THR A 39 0.11 -0.20 -4.68
CA THR A 39 0.57 1.19 -4.53
C THR A 39 0.25 2.02 -5.77
N ILE A 40 0.48 1.47 -6.98
CA ILE A 40 0.13 2.16 -8.24
C ILE A 40 -1.38 2.41 -8.30
N PHE A 41 -2.19 1.39 -7.99
CA PHE A 41 -3.64 1.53 -7.95
C PHE A 41 -4.07 2.62 -6.97
N PHE A 42 -3.54 2.61 -5.74
CA PHE A 42 -3.81 3.62 -4.72
C PHE A 42 -3.50 5.03 -5.23
N ILE A 43 -2.32 5.24 -5.83
CA ILE A 43 -1.91 6.54 -6.36
C ILE A 43 -2.86 6.99 -7.47
N VAL A 44 -3.16 6.11 -8.43
CA VAL A 44 -4.05 6.43 -9.56
C VAL A 44 -5.44 6.79 -9.05
N TYR A 45 -5.98 6.00 -8.10
CA TYR A 45 -7.30 6.24 -7.53
C TYR A 45 -7.36 7.56 -6.76
N TYR A 46 -6.38 7.81 -5.90
CA TYR A 46 -6.27 9.05 -5.12
C TYR A 46 -6.22 10.30 -6.01
N PHE A 47 -5.45 10.26 -7.10
CA PHE A 47 -5.39 11.38 -8.06
C PHE A 47 -6.58 11.42 -9.02
N ALA A 48 -7.36 10.35 -9.14
CA ALA A 48 -8.52 10.34 -10.01
C ALA A 48 -9.57 11.35 -9.54
N LEU A 49 -9.70 11.62 -8.23
CA LEU A 49 -10.62 12.64 -7.71
C LEU A 49 -10.28 14.05 -8.22
N PRO A 50 -9.10 14.65 -7.91
CA PRO A 50 -8.77 16.00 -8.37
C PRO A 50 -8.72 16.12 -9.89
N VAL A 51 -8.24 15.09 -10.59
CA VAL A 51 -8.26 15.04 -12.07
C VAL A 51 -9.70 15.09 -12.56
N SER A 52 -10.59 14.25 -12.03
CA SER A 52 -11.98 14.22 -12.48
C SER A 52 -12.74 15.51 -12.14
N VAL A 53 -12.45 16.15 -11.01
CA VAL A 53 -13.01 17.46 -10.67
C VAL A 53 -12.54 18.54 -11.65
N GLY A 54 -11.27 18.49 -12.09
CA GLY A 54 -10.71 19.46 -13.04
C GLY A 54 -11.17 19.27 -14.49
N TYR A 55 -11.28 18.02 -14.95
CA TYR A 55 -11.62 17.71 -16.35
C TYR A 55 -13.11 17.44 -16.57
N PHE A 56 -13.83 16.95 -15.56
CA PHE A 56 -15.24 16.57 -15.64
C PHE A 56 -16.08 17.21 -14.51
N PRO A 57 -16.04 18.55 -14.35
CA PRO A 57 -16.74 19.23 -13.27
C PRO A 57 -18.26 18.99 -13.30
N THR A 58 -18.87 18.92 -14.49
CA THR A 58 -20.31 18.68 -14.65
C THR A 58 -20.77 17.33 -14.08
N VAL A 59 -19.94 16.28 -14.25
CA VAL A 59 -20.21 14.97 -13.65
C VAL A 59 -20.02 15.04 -12.15
N MET A 60 -18.92 15.64 -11.69
CA MET A 60 -18.59 15.71 -10.27
C MET A 60 -19.57 16.56 -9.44
N GLU A 61 -20.18 17.57 -10.04
CA GLU A 61 -21.22 18.42 -9.45
C GLU A 61 -22.62 17.80 -9.48
N THR A 62 -22.81 16.69 -10.21
CA THR A 62 -24.10 16.03 -10.30
C THR A 62 -24.59 15.61 -8.90
N LYS A 63 -25.71 16.18 -8.48
CA LYS A 63 -26.32 15.90 -7.18
C LYS A 63 -26.94 14.51 -7.18
N VAL A 64 -26.70 13.74 -6.11
CA VAL A 64 -27.22 12.38 -5.93
C VAL A 64 -28.33 12.37 -4.88
N ILE A 65 -28.06 12.91 -3.70
CA ILE A 65 -29.04 13.00 -2.60
C ILE A 65 -28.92 14.36 -1.92
N GLY A 66 -29.95 15.20 -2.04
CA GLY A 66 -29.91 16.57 -1.50
C GLY A 66 -28.75 17.37 -2.10
N ASP A 67 -27.88 17.90 -1.24
CA ASP A 67 -26.67 18.64 -1.64
C ASP A 67 -25.41 17.76 -1.79
N ILE A 68 -25.53 16.44 -1.63
CA ILE A 68 -24.43 15.50 -1.84
C ILE A 68 -24.30 15.22 -3.34
N ASN A 69 -23.18 15.64 -3.92
CA ASN A 69 -22.79 15.37 -5.30
C ASN A 69 -21.87 14.14 -5.43
N ILE A 70 -21.56 13.77 -6.67
CA ILE A 70 -20.67 12.64 -6.98
C ILE A 70 -19.27 12.85 -6.38
N ALA A 71 -18.75 14.09 -6.36
CA ALA A 71 -17.43 14.36 -5.77
C ALA A 71 -17.38 13.98 -4.28
N TYR A 72 -18.44 14.26 -3.52
CA TYR A 72 -18.52 13.84 -2.11
C TYR A 72 -18.57 12.32 -1.97
N LEU A 73 -19.30 11.61 -2.83
CA LEU A 73 -19.33 10.15 -2.80
C LEU A 73 -17.97 9.54 -3.13
N PHE A 74 -17.26 10.10 -4.11
CA PHE A 74 -15.92 9.67 -4.46
C PHE A 74 -14.92 9.95 -3.33
N ALA A 75 -15.00 11.13 -2.70
CA ALA A 75 -14.19 11.43 -1.54
C ALA A 75 -14.46 10.47 -0.37
N LEU A 76 -15.70 10.01 -0.19
CA LEU A 76 -16.03 9.00 0.81
C LEU A 76 -15.48 7.62 0.43
N SER A 77 -15.48 7.25 -0.86
CA SER A 77 -14.95 5.97 -1.32
C SER A 77 -13.43 5.85 -1.16
N GLU A 78 -12.69 6.96 -1.09
CA GLU A 78 -11.25 6.97 -0.74
C GLU A 78 -10.98 6.32 0.62
N PHE A 79 -11.84 6.57 1.62
CA PHE A 79 -11.70 5.96 2.95
C PHE A 79 -11.89 4.44 2.89
N ALA A 80 -12.97 4.00 2.22
CA ALA A 80 -13.25 2.59 2.03
C ALA A 80 -12.12 1.90 1.24
N MET A 81 -11.62 2.54 0.18
CA MET A 81 -10.50 2.08 -0.62
C MET A 81 -9.24 1.89 0.23
N THR A 82 -8.90 2.87 1.08
CA THR A 82 -7.72 2.80 1.97
C THR A 82 -7.80 1.61 2.92
N TRP A 83 -8.98 1.37 3.52
CA TRP A 83 -9.18 0.20 4.38
C TRP A 83 -9.10 -1.11 3.61
N ILE A 84 -9.64 -1.18 2.39
CA ILE A 84 -9.55 -2.37 1.53
C ILE A 84 -8.08 -2.66 1.19
N VAL A 85 -7.32 -1.67 0.72
CA VAL A 85 -5.89 -1.83 0.40
C VAL A 85 -5.11 -2.26 1.63
N THR A 86 -5.37 -1.64 2.79
CA THR A 86 -4.71 -2.00 4.06
C THR A 86 -5.06 -3.43 4.48
N ALA A 87 -6.33 -3.83 4.37
CA ALA A 87 -6.76 -5.19 4.72
C ALA A 87 -6.13 -6.24 3.80
N ILE A 88 -6.05 -5.96 2.49
CA ILE A 88 -5.34 -6.82 1.52
C ILE A 88 -3.87 -6.94 1.91
N TYR A 89 -3.21 -5.81 2.19
CA TYR A 89 -1.80 -5.78 2.61
C TYR A 89 -1.56 -6.57 3.89
N VAL A 90 -2.37 -6.38 4.94
CA VAL A 90 -2.22 -7.09 6.22
C VAL A 90 -2.43 -8.59 6.03
N ASN A 91 -3.41 -9.00 5.24
CA ASN A 91 -3.65 -10.42 4.95
C ASN A 91 -2.50 -11.06 4.17
N LEU A 92 -1.87 -10.30 3.27
CA LEU A 92 -0.68 -10.75 2.55
C LEU A 92 0.54 -10.81 3.47
N ALA A 93 0.75 -9.81 4.32
CA ALA A 93 1.85 -9.80 5.28
C ALA A 93 1.75 -10.96 6.28
N LYS A 94 0.53 -11.31 6.73
CA LYS A 94 0.28 -12.50 7.55
C LYS A 94 0.69 -13.81 6.88
N ARG A 95 0.71 -13.88 5.54
CA ARG A 95 1.21 -15.07 4.84
C ARG A 95 2.73 -15.19 4.91
N TRP A 96 3.45 -14.09 5.08
CA TRP A 96 4.91 -14.07 5.20
C TRP A 96 5.39 -14.27 6.64
N ASP A 97 4.55 -14.00 7.64
CA ASP A 97 4.86 -14.17 9.07
C ASP A 97 4.67 -15.63 9.57
N VAL A 98 4.18 -16.55 8.73
CA VAL A 98 3.88 -17.95 9.12
C VAL A 98 4.97 -18.94 8.67
N GLU A 99 6.02 -18.48 7.99
CA GLU A 99 7.26 -19.26 7.76
C GLU A 99 8.35 -18.89 8.78
#